data_AF-A0A0M0LM99-F1
#
_entry.id   AF-A0A0M0LM99-F1
#
_cell.length_a   1.000
_cell.length_b   1.000
_cell.length_c   1.000
_cell.angle_alpha   90.00
_cell.angle_beta   90.00
_cell.angle_gamma   90.00
#
_symmetry.space_group_name_H-M   'P 1'
#
loop_
_entity.id
_entity.type
_entity.pdbx_description
1 polymer ?
#
loop_
_entity_poly.entity_id
_entity_poly.type
_entity_poly.pdbx_seq_one_letter_code
_entity_poly.pdbx_strand_id
1 'polypeptide(L)'
;MFYYDPYGNKMAINTFLNPVQLTRYVGFMVDIQMNNGQLYCNVRLDSVSEWGNAMTNPNFGGVQITRFVNGIPQQLPLHSRDIQTITQAGQLCQNTQPPFPPNPPRPPRPPRPPWCRFAPPGFPGC
;
A
#
# COMPACT_ATOMS: atom_id res chain seq x y z
N MET A 1 10.45 -11.07 1.90
CA MET A 1 9.86 -9.75 2.24
C MET A 1 8.89 -9.95 3.39
N PHE A 2 8.97 -9.15 4.46
CA PHE A 2 7.98 -9.17 5.53
C PHE A 2 7.01 -8.01 5.31
N TYR A 3 5.72 -8.28 5.45
CA TYR A 3 4.69 -7.25 5.43
C TYR A 3 4.15 -7.04 6.83
N TYR A 4 3.57 -5.88 7.08
CA TYR A 4 3.05 -5.48 8.38
C TYR A 4 1.63 -4.93 8.27
N ASP A 5 0.87 -5.11 9.34
CA ASP A 5 -0.43 -4.47 9.52
C ASP A 5 -0.28 -3.01 10.01
N PRO A 6 -1.38 -2.23 10.04
CA PRO A 6 -1.38 -0.87 10.58
C PRO A 6 -0.92 -0.75 12.03
N TYR A 7 -0.86 -1.85 12.78
CA TYR A 7 -0.41 -1.92 14.18
C TYR A 7 1.04 -2.40 14.31
N GLY A 8 1.74 -2.66 13.20
CA GLY A 8 3.13 -3.11 13.18
C GLY A 8 3.33 -4.62 13.39
N ASN A 9 2.28 -5.44 13.37
CA ASN A 9 2.40 -6.90 13.45
C ASN A 9 2.78 -7.50 12.09
N LYS A 10 3.65 -8.51 12.10
CA LYS A 10 4.04 -9.25 10.88
C LYS A 10 2.83 -9.96 10.28
N MET A 11 2.64 -9.75 8.98
CA MET A 11 1.59 -10.36 8.17
C MET A 11 2.12 -11.56 7.40
N ALA A 12 1.39 -12.67 7.47
CA ALA A 12 1.63 -13.84 6.65
C ALA A 12 1.00 -13.62 5.26
N ILE A 13 1.82 -13.73 4.23
CA ILE A 13 1.41 -13.64 2.82
C ILE A 13 0.83 -15.00 2.43
N ASN A 14 -0.15 -15.05 1.53
CA ASN A 14 -0.80 -16.30 1.06
C ASN A 14 -1.52 -17.08 2.16
N THR A 15 -1.89 -16.42 3.25
CA THR A 15 -2.72 -17.04 4.29
C THR A 15 -4.13 -16.51 4.13
N PHE A 16 -5.10 -17.42 4.06
CA PHE A 16 -6.50 -17.06 3.98
C PHE A 16 -6.88 -16.13 5.15
N LEU A 17 -7.30 -14.89 4.84
CA LEU A 17 -7.64 -13.88 5.85
C LEU A 17 -9.11 -14.01 6.25
N ASN A 18 -9.36 -14.27 7.53
CA ASN A 18 -10.71 -14.32 8.08
C ASN A 18 -11.29 -12.88 8.18
N PRO A 19 -12.60 -12.64 7.98
CA PRO A 19 -13.24 -11.34 8.23
C PRO A 19 -12.88 -10.70 9.57
N VAL A 20 -12.70 -11.48 10.65
CA VAL A 20 -12.28 -10.96 11.97
C VAL A 20 -10.87 -10.35 11.96
N GLN A 21 -9.98 -10.81 11.07
CA GLN A 21 -8.67 -10.20 10.91
C GLN A 21 -8.75 -8.94 10.06
N LEU A 22 -9.63 -8.93 9.05
CA LEU A 22 -9.86 -7.79 8.16
C LEU A 22 -10.49 -6.59 8.89
N THR A 23 -11.33 -6.81 9.90
CA THR A 23 -11.92 -5.71 10.69
C THR A 23 -10.87 -4.81 11.34
N ARG A 24 -9.67 -5.32 11.64
CA ARG A 24 -8.57 -4.53 12.23
C ARG A 24 -8.08 -3.42 11.30
N TYR A 25 -8.26 -3.59 9.99
CA TYR A 25 -7.80 -2.66 8.97
C TYR A 25 -8.86 -1.62 8.61
N VAL A 26 -10.08 -1.74 9.16
CA VAL A 26 -11.18 -0.82 8.88
C VAL A 26 -10.80 0.58 9.34
N GLY A 27 -11.01 1.55 8.47
CA GLY A 27 -10.63 2.95 8.67
C GLY A 27 -9.22 3.29 8.17
N PHE A 28 -8.34 2.30 7.95
CA PHE A 28 -6.97 2.52 7.50
C PHE A 28 -6.80 2.45 5.98
N MET A 29 -5.72 3.09 5.51
CA MET A 29 -5.23 2.93 4.14
C MET A 29 -4.40 1.65 4.04
N VAL A 30 -4.76 0.80 3.09
CA VAL A 30 -4.21 -0.54 2.91
C VAL A 30 -3.88 -0.81 1.44
N ASP A 31 -2.99 -1.78 1.25
CA ASP A 31 -2.82 -2.45 -0.03
C ASP A 31 -3.43 -3.85 0.07
N ILE A 32 -4.16 -4.27 -0.97
CA ILE A 32 -4.88 -5.55 -1.03
C ILE A 32 -4.43 -6.31 -2.26
N GLN A 33 -4.03 -7.56 -2.08
CA GLN A 33 -3.80 -8.51 -3.15
C GLN A 33 -4.93 -9.53 -3.17
N MET A 34 -5.53 -9.69 -4.34
CA MET A 34 -6.60 -10.65 -4.60
C MET A 34 -6.02 -11.98 -5.10
N ASN A 35 -6.75 -13.08 -4.92
CA ASN A 35 -6.36 -14.43 -5.35
C ASN A 35 -6.15 -14.55 -6.87
N ASN A 36 -6.79 -13.69 -7.66
CA ASN A 36 -6.60 -13.62 -9.11
C ASN A 36 -5.35 -12.81 -9.51
N GLY A 37 -4.54 -12.36 -8.55
CA GLY A 37 -3.35 -11.53 -8.76
C GLY A 37 -3.64 -10.03 -8.87
N GLN A 38 -4.90 -9.59 -8.80
CA GLN A 38 -5.25 -8.17 -8.85
C GLN A 38 -4.79 -7.44 -7.59
N LEU A 39 -4.19 -6.26 -7.76
CA LEU A 39 -3.72 -5.41 -6.66
C LEU A 39 -4.54 -4.14 -6.56
N TYR A 40 -4.99 -3.83 -5.35
CA TYR A 40 -5.60 -2.56 -4.98
C TYR A 40 -4.66 -1.81 -4.04
N CYS A 41 -4.15 -0.67 -4.51
CA CYS A 41 -3.11 0.09 -3.82
C CYS A 41 -3.69 1.35 -3.20
N ASN A 42 -3.23 1.71 -2.00
CA ASN A 42 -3.65 2.93 -1.29
C ASN A 42 -5.18 3.07 -1.24
N VAL A 43 -5.88 1.98 -0.94
CA VAL A 43 -7.34 1.99 -0.78
C VAL A 43 -7.69 2.08 0.70
N ARG A 44 -8.77 2.77 1.01
CA ARG A 44 -9.29 2.81 2.38
C ARG A 44 -10.22 1.62 2.57
N LEU A 45 -10.03 0.86 3.64
CA LEU A 45 -11.00 -0.16 4.03
C LEU A 45 -12.14 0.50 4.82
N ASP A 46 -13.36 0.55 4.28
CA ASP A 46 -14.47 1.27 4.93
C ASP A 46 -15.26 0.38 5.87
N SER A 47 -15.55 -0.85 5.44
CA SER A 47 -16.29 -1.80 6.25
C SER A 47 -15.98 -3.24 5.86
N VAL A 48 -16.10 -4.12 6.84
CA VAL A 48 -16.06 -5.56 6.67
C VAL A 48 -17.34 -6.08 7.32
N SER A 49 -18.18 -6.72 6.53
CA SER A 49 -19.42 -7.34 6.97
C SER A 49 -19.24 -8.85 6.96
N GLU A 50 -19.70 -9.54 7.99
CA GLU A 50 -19.81 -10.99 7.99
C GLU A 50 -21.00 -11.40 7.11
N TRP A 51 -20.80 -11.42 5.79
CA TRP A 51 -21.73 -12.03 4.84
C TRP A 51 -21.56 -13.55 4.82
N GLY A 52 -21.97 -14.17 5.92
CA GLY A 52 -22.30 -15.58 5.97
C GLY A 52 -23.76 -15.70 6.32
N ASN A 53 -24.59 -16.19 5.40
CA ASN A 53 -25.78 -16.91 5.83
C ASN A 53 -25.27 -17.98 6.80
N ALA A 54 -25.76 -17.98 8.04
CA ALA A 54 -25.34 -18.91 9.10
C ALA A 54 -25.42 -20.41 8.68
N MET A 55 -26.03 -20.71 7.52
CA MET A 55 -26.17 -22.03 6.93
C MET A 55 -25.07 -22.45 5.92
N THR A 56 -24.24 -21.56 5.36
CA THR A 56 -23.37 -21.96 4.21
C THR A 56 -21.88 -21.65 4.32
N ASN A 57 -21.45 -20.66 5.10
CA ASN A 57 -20.07 -20.58 5.63
C ASN A 57 -19.89 -19.31 6.48
N PRO A 58 -19.61 -19.42 7.80
CA PRO A 58 -19.45 -18.28 8.69
C PRO A 58 -18.12 -17.52 8.53
N ASN A 59 -17.21 -17.98 7.66
CA ASN A 59 -15.85 -17.46 7.55
C ASN A 59 -15.64 -16.45 6.41
N PHE A 60 -16.71 -16.05 5.69
CA PHE A 60 -16.60 -15.16 4.55
C PHE A 60 -17.45 -13.90 4.75
N GLY A 61 -16.92 -12.77 4.31
CA GLY A 61 -17.51 -11.46 4.51
C GLY A 61 -17.46 -10.58 3.27
N GLY A 62 -18.40 -9.64 3.19
CA GLY A 62 -18.38 -8.56 2.23
C GLY A 62 -17.39 -7.50 2.72
N VAL A 63 -16.50 -7.06 1.86
CA VAL A 63 -15.49 -6.04 2.19
C VAL A 63 -15.78 -4.83 1.31
N GLN A 64 -15.97 -3.65 1.90
CA GLN A 64 -16.08 -2.41 1.13
C GLN A 64 -14.80 -1.61 1.25
N ILE A 65 -14.27 -1.19 0.09
CA ILE A 65 -13.13 -0.31 0.00
C ILE A 65 -13.50 0.97 -0.72
N THR A 66 -12.83 2.07 -0.37
CA THR A 66 -12.85 3.31 -1.12
C THR A 66 -11.49 3.50 -1.78
N ARG A 67 -11.52 3.58 -3.11
CA ARG A 67 -10.36 3.93 -3.94
C ARG A 67 -10.49 5.37 -4.39
N PHE A 68 -9.39 6.11 -4.38
CA PHE A 68 -9.34 7.45 -4.99
C PHE A 68 -8.83 7.34 -6.43
N VAL A 69 -9.68 7.63 -7.40
CA VAL A 69 -9.33 7.68 -8.82
C VAL A 69 -9.48 9.11 -9.29
N ASN A 70 -8.39 9.75 -9.70
CA ASN A 70 -8.36 11.17 -10.08
C ASN A 70 -8.95 12.11 -9.02
N GLY A 71 -8.74 11.79 -7.73
CA GLY A 71 -9.29 12.55 -6.59
C GLY A 71 -10.76 12.26 -6.26
N ILE A 72 -11.45 11.44 -7.07
CA ILE A 72 -12.84 11.06 -6.82
C ILE A 72 -12.86 9.76 -6.00
N PRO A 73 -13.53 9.72 -4.83
CA PRO A 73 -13.72 8.48 -4.10
C PRO A 73 -14.68 7.56 -4.85
N GLN A 74 -14.24 6.35 -5.14
CA GLN A 74 -15.01 5.27 -5.73
C GLN A 74 -15.09 4.13 -4.72
N GLN A 75 -16.30 3.76 -4.33
CA GLN A 75 -16.53 2.61 -3.47
C GLN A 75 -16.59 1.35 -4.33
N LEU A 76 -15.81 0.34 -3.95
CA LEU A 76 -15.80 -0.97 -4.61
C LEU A 76 -16.11 -2.07 -3.58
N PRO A 77 -17.15 -2.89 -3.82
CA PRO A 77 -17.37 -4.08 -3.03
C PRO A 77 -16.40 -5.19 -3.46
N LEU A 78 -15.81 -5.86 -2.48
CA LEU A 78 -14.94 -7.02 -2.59
C LEU A 78 -15.48 -8.15 -1.72
N HIS A 79 -14.99 -9.37 -1.91
CA HIS A 79 -15.27 -10.48 -1.01
C HIS A 79 -14.00 -10.87 -0.26
N SER A 80 -14.10 -11.08 1.05
CA SER A 80 -12.96 -11.50 1.87
C SER A 80 -12.34 -12.80 1.37
N ARG A 81 -13.14 -13.69 0.78
CA ARG A 81 -12.68 -14.96 0.20
C ARG A 81 -11.67 -14.78 -0.92
N ASP A 82 -11.80 -13.68 -1.65
CA ASP A 82 -10.99 -13.38 -2.83
C ASP A 82 -9.74 -12.60 -2.44
N ILE A 83 -9.59 -12.19 -1.18
CA ILE A 83 -8.42 -11.48 -0.66
C ILE A 83 -7.35 -12.49 -0.23
N GLN A 84 -6.22 -12.44 -0.92
CA GLN A 84 -5.05 -13.26 -0.63
C GLN A 84 -4.19 -12.67 0.48
N THR A 85 -3.98 -11.34 0.43
CA THR A 85 -3.14 -10.60 1.38
C THR A 85 -3.65 -9.18 1.55
N ILE A 86 -3.57 -8.65 2.76
CA ILE A 86 -3.82 -7.24 3.08
C ILE A 86 -2.65 -6.71 3.91
N THR A 87 -2.15 -5.53 3.57
CA THR A 87 -1.03 -4.90 4.28
C THR A 87 -1.29 -3.43 4.47
N GLN A 88 -0.47 -2.76 5.27
CA GLN A 88 -0.44 -1.31 5.27
C GLN A 88 -0.16 -0.78 3.85
N ALA A 89 -0.77 0.36 3.53
CA ALA A 89 -0.56 1.06 2.28
C ALA A 89 0.92 1.30 1.99
N GLY A 90 1.33 1.09 0.74
CA GLY A 90 2.70 1.29 0.27
C GLY A 90 3.63 0.11 0.48
N GLN A 91 3.20 -1.01 1.06
CA GLN A 91 4.08 -2.17 1.22
C GLN A 91 3.99 -3.16 0.04
N LEU A 92 2.78 -3.51 -0.39
CA LEU A 92 2.57 -4.45 -1.50
C LEU A 92 2.83 -3.76 -2.84
N CYS A 93 2.30 -2.55 -3.00
CA CYS A 93 2.29 -1.86 -4.28
C CYS A 93 3.59 -1.11 -4.63
N GLN A 94 4.37 -0.68 -3.63
CA GLN A 94 5.72 -0.14 -3.91
C GLN A 94 6.71 -1.25 -4.29
N ASN A 95 6.47 -2.48 -3.83
CA ASN A 95 7.29 -3.62 -4.19
C ASN A 95 6.93 -4.24 -5.55
N THR A 96 5.74 -3.95 -6.07
CA THR A 96 5.34 -4.31 -7.45
C THR A 96 5.64 -3.20 -8.46
N GLN A 97 6.27 -2.11 -8.02
CA GLN A 97 6.86 -1.16 -8.93
C GLN A 97 7.95 -1.91 -9.72
N PRO A 98 7.87 -2.00 -11.08
CA PRO A 98 9.08 -2.31 -11.83
C PRO A 98 10.13 -1.32 -11.33
N PRO A 99 11.39 -1.75 -11.12
CA PRO A 99 12.42 -0.86 -10.61
C PRO A 99 12.31 0.41 -11.43
N PHE A 100 12.01 1.53 -10.77
CA PHE A 100 12.20 2.82 -11.42
C PHE A 100 13.54 2.71 -12.14
N PRO A 101 13.65 3.05 -13.44
CA PRO A 101 14.95 3.08 -14.07
C PRO A 101 15.86 3.86 -13.11
N PRO A 102 17.04 3.31 -12.76
CA PRO A 102 17.89 3.91 -11.74
C PRO A 102 17.97 5.40 -12.06
N ASN A 103 17.68 6.23 -11.04
CA ASN A 103 17.70 7.69 -11.18
C ASN A 103 18.84 8.06 -12.13
N PRO A 104 18.56 8.81 -13.23
CA PRO A 104 19.62 9.18 -14.16
C PRO A 104 20.77 9.77 -13.34
N PRO A 105 22.02 9.37 -13.62
CA PRO A 105 23.17 9.81 -12.85
C PRO A 105 23.09 11.33 -12.69
N ARG A 106 23.11 11.77 -11.42
CA ARG A 106 23.05 13.19 -11.08
C ARG A 106 24.03 13.93 -11.99
N PRO A 107 23.58 14.94 -12.77
CA PRO A 107 24.47 15.65 -13.66
C PRO A 107 25.68 16.15 -12.86
N PRO A 108 26.90 16.07 -13.42
CA PRO A 108 28.10 16.53 -12.73
C PRO A 108 27.85 17.96 -12.25
N ARG A 109 28.12 18.19 -10.96
CA ARG A 109 27.97 19.51 -10.36
C ARG A 109 28.76 20.50 -11.23
N PRO A 110 28.16 21.63 -11.67
CA PRO A 110 28.89 22.62 -12.43
C PRO A 110 30.17 23.01 -11.68
N PRO A 111 31.29 23.21 -12.38
CA PRO A 111 32.54 23.61 -11.75
C PRO A 111 32.28 24.83 -10.88
N ARG A 112 32.75 24.80 -9.63
CA ARG A 112 32.65 25.95 -8.74
C ARG A 112 33.25 27.15 -9.46
N PRO A 113 32.56 28.30 -9.46
CA PRO A 113 33.16 29.53 -9.94
C PRO A 113 34.50 29.78 -9.23
N PRO A 114 35.48 30.43 -9.89
CA PRO A 114 36.81 30.64 -9.32
C PRO A 114 36.78 31.42 -7.99
N TRP A 115 35.76 32.24 -7.76
CA TRP A 115 35.54 32.97 -6.49
C TRP A 115 35.00 32.09 -5.35
N CYS A 116 34.54 30.87 -5.63
CA CYS A 116 34.01 29.92 -4.64
C CYS A 116 34.98 28.79 -4.27
N ARG A 117 36.24 28.85 -4.73
CA ARG A 117 37.27 27.82 -4.49
C ARG A 117 37.62 27.65 -3.00
N PHE A 118 37.48 28.71 -2.21
CA PHE A 118 37.83 28.72 -0.78
C PHE A 118 36.60 28.83 0.14
N ALA A 119 35.38 28.88 -0.42
CA ALA A 119 34.17 29.01 0.39
C ALA A 119 33.80 27.66 1.04
N PRO A 120 33.57 27.62 2.37
CA PRO A 120 33.10 26.41 3.03
C PRO A 120 31.73 25.98 2.49
N PRO A 121 31.38 24.69 2.57
CA PRO A 121 30.08 24.21 2.10
C PRO A 121 28.94 24.92 2.84
N GLY A 122 28.04 25.58 2.09
CA GLY A 122 26.86 26.26 2.63
C GLY A 122 26.89 27.79 2.63
N PHE A 123 27.90 28.43 2.03
CA PHE A 123 27.98 29.90 1.96
C PHE A 123 26.96 30.47 0.96
N PRO A 124 25.98 31.31 1.38
CA PRO A 124 25.03 31.90 0.46
C PRO A 124 25.76 32.86 -0.51
N GLY A 125 25.62 32.62 -1.81
CA GLY A 125 26.36 33.32 -2.88
C GLY A 125 27.47 32.49 -3.54
N CYS A 126 27.65 31.25 -3.07
CA CYS A 126 28.41 30.14 -3.64
C CYS A 126 27.61 28.82 -3.45
#